data_AF-A0A3R7NIW4-F1
#
_entry.id   AF-A0A3R7NIW4-F1
#
_cell.length_a   1.000
_cell.length_b   1.000
_cell.length_c   1.000
_cell.angle_alpha   90.00
_cell.angle_beta   90.00
_cell.angle_gamma   90.00
#
_symmetry.space_group_name_H-M   'P 1'
#
loop_
_entity.id
_entity.type
_entity.pdbx_description
1 polymer ?
#
loop_
_entity_poly.entity_id
_entity_poly.type
_entity_poly.pdbx_seq_one_letter_code
_entity_poly.pdbx_strand_id
1 'polypeptide(L)'
;MSPNDAMIARVCRTFSDAFAMDEATAKERGKKYWVSRVLGSGATGTVLCAKRTSDGESFAVKVVDMEGMSEADKNRAQAEVHCLLNCDFFSILRCYEDFAKKDLADEENVLMMALVLDYANAGDLRQEIKSRAKASRTFREHEAGLLFI
;
A
#
# COMPACT_ATOMS: atom_id res chain seq x y z
N MET A 1 -19.17 -6.47 11.64
CA MET A 1 -17.77 -6.35 11.15
C MET A 1 -17.67 -5.04 10.41
N SER A 2 -16.71 -4.17 10.72
CA SER A 2 -16.59 -2.90 9.99
C SER A 2 -16.08 -3.15 8.57
N PRO A 3 -16.35 -2.26 7.59
CA PRO A 3 -15.80 -2.38 6.24
C PRO A 3 -14.27 -2.46 6.22
N ASN A 4 -13.62 -1.78 7.17
CA ASN A 4 -12.17 -1.81 7.33
C ASN A 4 -11.69 -3.21 7.76
N ASP A 5 -12.36 -3.83 8.74
CA ASP A 5 -12.03 -5.19 9.18
C ASP A 5 -12.26 -6.20 8.05
N ALA A 6 -13.31 -5.99 7.24
CA ALA A 6 -13.60 -6.83 6.08
C ALA A 6 -12.48 -6.81 5.05
N MET A 7 -11.92 -5.62 4.77
CA MET A 7 -10.82 -5.47 3.81
C MET A 7 -9.52 -6.07 4.35
N ILE A 8 -9.19 -5.84 5.62
CA ILE A 8 -8.01 -6.46 6.27
C ILE A 8 -8.15 -7.99 6.22
N ALA A 9 -9.31 -8.52 6.55
CA ALA A 9 -9.57 -9.95 6.51
C ALA A 9 -9.52 -10.52 5.08
N ARG A 10 -9.98 -9.78 4.07
CA ARG A 10 -9.84 -10.17 2.65
C ARG A 10 -8.37 -10.30 2.29
N VAL A 11 -7.55 -9.30 2.60
CA VAL A 11 -6.11 -9.29 2.29
C VAL A 11 -5.37 -10.44 2.98
N CYS A 12 -5.60 -10.64 4.29
CA CYS A 12 -4.94 -11.71 5.03
C CYS A 12 -5.39 -13.11 4.59
N ARG A 13 -6.60 -13.27 4.03
CA ARG A 13 -7.03 -14.53 3.41
C ARG A 13 -6.43 -14.73 2.02
N THR A 14 -6.43 -13.69 1.19
CA THR A 14 -5.94 -13.74 -0.20
C THR A 14 -4.44 -14.00 -0.23
N PHE A 15 -3.69 -13.32 0.63
CA PHE A 15 -2.23 -13.39 0.72
C PHE A 15 -1.80 -14.01 2.04
N SER A 16 -2.40 -15.17 2.36
CA SER A 16 -2.26 -15.84 3.64
C SER A 16 -0.84 -16.28 3.95
N ASP A 17 0.03 -16.42 2.95
CA ASP A 17 1.45 -16.73 3.15
C ASP A 17 2.26 -15.52 3.66
N ALA A 18 1.81 -14.30 3.38
CA ALA A 18 2.55 -13.09 3.69
C ALA A 18 1.96 -12.29 4.86
N PHE A 19 0.63 -12.19 4.96
CA PHE A 19 -0.05 -11.28 5.89
C PHE A 19 -0.87 -12.01 6.96
N ALA A 20 -0.86 -11.46 8.17
CA ALA A 20 -1.74 -11.85 9.28
C ALA A 20 -2.56 -10.68 9.81
N MET A 21 -3.64 -10.99 10.54
CA MET A 21 -4.55 -10.02 11.14
C MET A 21 -3.95 -9.28 12.34
N ASP A 22 -2.97 -9.90 13.01
CA ASP A 22 -2.36 -9.40 14.22
C ASP A 22 -0.95 -9.97 14.41
N GLU A 23 -0.17 -9.35 15.30
CA GLU A 23 1.22 -9.72 15.57
C GLU A 23 1.37 -11.13 16.15
N ALA A 24 0.46 -11.57 17.02
CA ALA A 24 0.55 -12.88 17.66
C ALA A 24 0.39 -13.98 16.63
N THR A 25 -0.64 -13.88 15.78
CA THR A 25 -0.88 -14.79 14.65
C THR A 25 0.28 -14.78 13.66
N ALA A 26 0.88 -13.61 13.39
CA ALA A 26 2.02 -13.51 12.49
C ALA A 26 3.24 -14.26 13.02
N LYS A 27 3.56 -14.10 14.30
CA LYS A 27 4.68 -14.81 14.95
C LYS A 27 4.42 -16.31 15.01
N GLU A 28 3.22 -16.72 15.44
CA GLU A 28 2.84 -18.12 15.55
C GLU A 28 2.94 -18.85 14.21
N ARG A 29 2.47 -18.21 13.13
CA ARG A 29 2.38 -18.82 11.79
C ARG A 29 3.52 -18.42 10.84
N GLY A 30 4.54 -17.75 11.35
CA GLY A 30 5.70 -17.30 10.55
C GLY A 30 5.35 -16.36 9.39
N LYS A 31 4.35 -15.49 9.54
CA LYS A 31 3.97 -14.53 8.50
C LYS A 31 4.91 -13.34 8.48
N LYS A 32 5.23 -12.86 7.28
CA LYS A 32 6.19 -11.75 7.08
C LYS A 32 5.66 -10.42 7.61
N TYR A 33 4.36 -10.18 7.50
CA TYR A 33 3.70 -8.95 7.90
C TYR A 33 2.44 -9.21 8.72
N TRP A 34 2.05 -8.23 9.54
CA TRP A 34 0.71 -8.14 10.11
C TRP A 34 0.09 -6.78 9.86
N VAL A 35 -1.22 -6.76 9.66
CA VAL A 35 -1.95 -5.55 9.31
C VAL A 35 -2.50 -4.89 10.56
N SER A 36 -2.19 -3.62 10.76
CA SER A 36 -2.58 -2.85 11.95
C SER A 36 -3.88 -2.05 11.76
N ARG A 37 -4.08 -1.42 10.60
CA ARG A 37 -5.26 -0.59 10.30
C ARG A 37 -5.35 -0.23 8.83
N VAL A 38 -6.53 0.22 8.40
CA VAL A 38 -6.70 0.91 7.11
C VAL A 38 -6.21 2.35 7.23
N LEU A 39 -5.39 2.80 6.27
CA LEU A 39 -4.91 4.19 6.15
C LEU A 39 -5.84 5.04 5.30
N GLY A 40 -6.43 4.46 4.26
CA GLY A 40 -7.41 5.13 3.42
C GLY A 40 -7.88 4.26 2.27
N SER A 41 -9.04 4.59 1.71
CA SER A 41 -9.61 3.94 0.53
C SER A 41 -9.92 4.98 -0.53
N GLY A 42 -9.65 4.66 -1.78
CA GLY A 42 -9.89 5.52 -2.93
C GLY A 42 -10.30 4.72 -4.16
N ALA A 43 -10.48 5.41 -5.29
CA ALA A 43 -10.95 4.82 -6.54
C ALA A 43 -10.05 3.68 -7.06
N THR A 44 -8.74 3.76 -6.78
CA THR A 44 -7.73 2.81 -7.28
C THR A 44 -7.35 1.72 -6.27
N GLY A 45 -8.03 1.67 -5.11
CA GLY A 45 -7.75 0.65 -4.10
C GLY A 45 -7.77 1.16 -2.67
N THR A 46 -7.32 0.30 -1.76
CA THR A 46 -7.24 0.58 -0.32
C THR A 46 -5.80 0.46 0.15
N VAL A 47 -5.36 1.40 0.99
CA VAL A 47 -4.04 1.39 1.60
C VAL A 47 -4.17 0.97 3.06
N LEU A 48 -3.35 0.00 3.46
CA LEU A 48 -3.28 -0.54 4.81
C LEU A 48 -1.95 -0.17 5.46
N CYS A 49 -1.94 -0.01 6.77
CA CYS A 49 -0.72 0.07 7.57
C CYS A 49 -0.37 -1.34 8.04
N ALA A 50 0.74 -1.89 7.56
CA ALA A 50 1.26 -3.17 8.01
C ALA A 50 2.57 -2.97 8.77
N LYS A 51 2.93 -3.97 9.58
CA LYS A 51 4.23 -4.02 10.24
C LYS A 51 4.91 -5.33 9.89
N ARG A 52 6.22 -5.27 9.63
CA ARG A 52 7.03 -6.45 9.39
C ARG A 52 7.27 -7.18 10.71
N THR A 53 7.12 -8.50 10.69
CA THR A 53 7.15 -9.32 11.90
C THR A 53 8.55 -9.41 12.51
N SER A 54 9.61 -9.30 11.70
CA SER A 54 10.99 -9.47 12.16
C SER A 54 11.52 -8.31 13.01
N ASP A 55 11.13 -7.08 12.71
CA ASP A 55 11.68 -5.85 13.30
C ASP A 55 10.61 -4.83 13.74
N GLY A 56 9.34 -5.06 13.38
CA GLY A 56 8.24 -4.15 13.69
C GLY A 56 8.19 -2.89 12.81
N GLU A 57 9.03 -2.80 11.76
CA GLU A 57 9.03 -1.65 10.85
C GLU A 57 7.67 -1.51 10.13
N SER A 58 7.22 -0.27 9.94
CA SER A 58 5.90 0.03 9.39
C SER A 58 5.96 0.25 7.88
N PHE A 59 4.96 -0.30 7.17
CA PHE A 59 4.82 -0.23 5.73
C PHE A 59 3.41 0.20 5.35
N ALA A 60 3.29 0.86 4.20
CA ALA A 60 2.01 1.08 3.54
C ALA A 60 1.78 -0.05 2.54
N VAL A 61 0.69 -0.79 2.67
CA VAL A 61 0.30 -1.85 1.75
C VAL A 61 -0.82 -1.34 0.86
N LYS A 62 -0.51 -0.99 -0.39
CA LYS A 62 -1.54 -0.58 -1.36
C LYS A 62 -2.12 -1.83 -2.00
N VAL A 63 -3.43 -1.97 -1.88
CA VAL A 63 -4.17 -3.12 -2.38
C VAL A 63 -5.10 -2.69 -3.49
N VAL A 64 -4.95 -3.32 -4.65
CA VAL A 64 -5.68 -3.02 -5.88
C VAL A 64 -6.50 -4.24 -6.27
N ASP A 65 -7.79 -4.03 -6.45
CA ASP A 65 -8.68 -5.03 -7.04
C ASP A 65 -8.54 -4.95 -8.55
N MET A 66 -8.16 -6.06 -9.17
CA MET A 66 -7.94 -6.14 -10.62
C MET A 66 -9.13 -6.83 -11.31
N GLU A 67 -10.09 -7.33 -10.53
CA GLU A 67 -11.31 -7.94 -11.03
C GLU A 67 -12.14 -6.92 -11.82
N GLY A 68 -12.53 -7.28 -13.03
CA GLY A 68 -13.29 -6.41 -13.93
C GLY A 68 -12.46 -5.38 -14.72
N MET A 69 -11.14 -5.30 -14.50
CA MET A 69 -10.25 -4.56 -15.39
C MET A 69 -10.10 -5.28 -16.73
N SER A 70 -9.90 -4.52 -17.82
CA SER A 70 -9.57 -5.11 -19.11
C SER A 70 -8.16 -5.73 -19.08
N GLU A 71 -7.89 -6.70 -19.95
CA GLU A 71 -6.55 -7.29 -20.07
C GLU A 71 -5.48 -6.25 -20.38
N ALA A 72 -5.82 -5.24 -21.19
CA ALA A 72 -4.91 -4.13 -21.47
C ALA A 72 -4.58 -3.32 -20.20
N ASP A 73 -5.57 -3.05 -19.35
CA ASP A 73 -5.36 -2.31 -18.10
C ASP A 73 -4.58 -3.15 -17.07
N LYS A 74 -4.82 -4.46 -17.00
CA LYS A 74 -4.04 -5.38 -16.15
C LYS A 74 -2.58 -5.41 -16.56
N ASN A 75 -2.30 -5.60 -17.86
CA ASN A 75 -0.95 -5.60 -18.40
C ASN A 75 -0.22 -4.27 -18.12
N ARG A 76 -0.93 -3.15 -18.26
CA ARG A 76 -0.38 -1.82 -17.93
C ARG A 76 -0.07 -1.71 -16.44
N ALA A 77 -0.98 -2.11 -15.56
CA ALA A 77 -0.76 -2.05 -14.11
C ALA A 77 0.43 -2.93 -13.68
N GLN A 78 0.57 -4.12 -14.24
CA GLN A 78 1.72 -5.00 -13.98
C GLN A 78 3.04 -4.37 -14.44
N ALA A 79 3.05 -3.75 -15.63
CA ALA A 79 4.23 -3.03 -16.12
C ALA A 79 4.59 -1.84 -15.21
N GLU A 80 3.60 -1.08 -14.72
CA GLU A 80 3.81 0.01 -13.75
C GLU A 80 4.40 -0.51 -12.43
N VAL A 81 3.91 -1.65 -11.92
CA VAL A 81 4.46 -2.30 -10.71
C VAL A 81 5.89 -2.74 -10.93
N HIS A 82 6.21 -3.31 -12.10
CA HIS A 82 7.58 -3.70 -12.44
C HIS A 82 8.53 -2.49 -12.43
N CYS A 83 8.11 -1.35 -12.97
CA CYS A 83 8.88 -0.11 -12.90
C CYS A 83 9.08 0.36 -11.45
N LEU A 84 8.04 0.30 -10.62
CA LEU A 84 8.12 0.72 -9.22
C LEU A 84 9.06 -0.15 -8.38
N LEU A 85 9.06 -1.48 -8.59
CA LEU A 85 9.96 -2.41 -7.89
C LEU A 85 11.43 -2.16 -8.18
N ASN A 86 11.75 -1.65 -9.37
CA ASN A 86 13.11 -1.31 -9.79
C ASN A 86 13.49 0.15 -9.50
N CYS A 87 12.58 0.93 -8.90
CA CYS A 87 12.81 2.33 -8.59
C CYS A 87 13.37 2.47 -7.17
N ASP A 88 14.64 2.87 -7.07
CA ASP A 88 15.32 3.14 -5.82
C ASP A 88 15.89 4.56 -5.83
N PHE A 89 15.11 5.51 -5.33
CA PHE A 89 15.50 6.91 -5.31
C PHE A 89 14.93 7.61 -4.08
N PHE A 90 15.74 8.47 -3.45
CA PHE A 90 15.44 9.03 -2.13
C PHE A 90 14.10 9.81 -2.03
N SER A 91 13.62 10.38 -3.14
CA SER A 91 12.38 11.16 -3.19
C SER A 91 11.20 10.40 -3.79
N ILE A 92 11.36 9.10 -4.08
CA ILE A 92 10.29 8.21 -4.56
C ILE A 92 10.04 7.17 -3.47
N LEU A 93 8.78 6.97 -3.08
CA LEU A 93 8.43 5.92 -2.13
C LEU A 93 8.85 4.56 -2.70
N ARG A 94 9.71 3.86 -1.96
CA ARG A 94 10.21 2.57 -2.37
C ARG A 94 9.10 1.53 -2.38
N CYS A 95 9.04 0.74 -3.44
CA CYS A 95 8.27 -0.51 -3.46
C CYS A 95 9.23 -1.67 -3.15
N TYR A 96 8.98 -2.35 -2.04
CA TYR A 96 9.87 -3.41 -1.54
C TYR A 96 9.55 -4.76 -2.17
N GLU A 97 8.27 -5.04 -2.35
CA GLU A 97 7.76 -6.28 -2.95
C GLU A 97 6.29 -6.11 -3.33
N ASP A 98 5.83 -7.00 -4.21
CA ASP A 98 4.44 -7.15 -4.58
C ASP A 98 3.94 -8.58 -4.31
N PHE A 99 2.62 -8.71 -4.19
CA PHE A 99 1.91 -9.98 -4.14
C PHE A 99 0.76 -9.94 -5.13
N ALA A 100 0.65 -10.97 -5.97
CA ALA A 100 -0.42 -11.07 -6.96
C ALA A 100 -1.24 -12.34 -6.73
N LYS A 101 -2.56 -12.19 -6.62
CA LYS A 101 -3.49 -13.30 -6.64
C LYS A 101 -3.90 -13.55 -8.08
N LYS A 102 -3.46 -14.68 -8.62
CA LYS A 102 -3.84 -15.17 -9.95
C LYS A 102 -5.11 -16.01 -9.89
N ASP A 103 -5.83 -16.05 -11.00
CA ASP A 103 -6.91 -17.01 -11.24
C ASP A 103 -6.35 -18.43 -11.31
N LEU A 104 -7.14 -19.41 -10.86
CA LEU A 104 -6.76 -20.82 -10.90
C LEU A 104 -6.95 -21.43 -12.29
N ALA A 105 -7.87 -20.89 -13.09
CA ALA A 105 -8.12 -21.35 -14.45
C ALA A 105 -7.23 -20.67 -15.50
N ASP A 106 -6.70 -19.49 -15.18
CA ASP A 106 -5.84 -18.69 -16.04
C ASP A 106 -4.76 -17.97 -15.21
N GLU A 107 -3.55 -18.51 -15.20
CA GLU A 107 -2.46 -17.96 -14.38
C GLU A 107 -1.97 -16.57 -14.85
N GLU A 108 -2.32 -16.14 -16.07
CA GLU A 108 -2.01 -14.80 -16.55
C GLU A 108 -3.02 -13.77 -16.01
N ASN A 109 -4.24 -14.23 -15.68
CA ASN A 109 -5.28 -13.38 -15.10
C ASN A 109 -5.01 -13.04 -13.63
N VAL A 110 -4.56 -11.82 -13.35
CA VAL A 110 -4.43 -11.30 -11.99
C VAL A 110 -5.73 -10.71 -11.49
N LEU A 111 -6.21 -11.22 -10.35
CA LEU A 111 -7.45 -10.80 -9.68
C LEU A 111 -7.22 -9.70 -8.63
N MET A 112 -6.07 -9.70 -7.98
CA MET A 112 -5.78 -8.75 -6.90
C MET A 112 -4.28 -8.58 -6.73
N MET A 113 -3.83 -7.36 -6.44
CA MET A 113 -2.44 -7.06 -6.14
C MET A 113 -2.30 -6.36 -4.80
N ALA A 114 -1.20 -6.62 -4.10
CA ALA A 114 -0.77 -5.88 -2.91
C ALA A 114 0.68 -5.43 -3.08
N LEU A 115 0.95 -4.14 -2.87
CA LEU A 115 2.28 -3.54 -2.97
C LEU A 115 2.74 -3.09 -1.59
N VAL A 116 3.91 -3.55 -1.15
CA VAL A 116 4.52 -3.10 0.11
C VAL A 116 5.40 -1.89 -0.18
N LEU A 117 5.02 -0.75 0.38
CA LEU A 117 5.60 0.56 0.12
C LEU A 117 6.12 1.19 1.41
N ASP A 118 7.02 2.16 1.29
CA ASP A 118 7.38 3.06 2.38
C ASP A 118 6.14 3.64 3.09
N TYR A 119 6.18 3.67 4.42
CA TYR A 119 5.15 4.33 5.22
C TYR A 119 5.49 5.79 5.49
N ALA A 120 4.95 6.70 4.68
CA ALA A 120 5.03 8.14 4.91
C ALA A 120 4.12 8.58 6.08
N ASN A 121 4.66 8.52 7.29
CA ASN A 121 3.92 8.79 8.53
C ASN A 121 3.43 10.24 8.69
N ALA A 122 4.01 11.20 7.96
CA ALA A 122 3.62 12.62 7.97
C ALA A 122 2.37 12.91 7.11
N GLY A 123 1.86 11.93 6.37
CA GLY A 123 0.71 12.10 5.47
C GLY A 123 1.09 12.69 4.11
N ASP A 124 0.12 13.33 3.45
CA ASP A 124 0.28 13.85 2.09
C ASP A 124 0.30 15.40 2.02
N LEU A 125 0.93 15.93 0.98
CA LEU A 125 1.06 17.38 0.78
C LEU A 125 -0.29 18.09 0.63
N ARG A 126 -1.33 17.42 0.12
CA ARG A 126 -2.67 18.02 0.01
C ARG A 126 -3.27 18.25 1.39
N GLN A 127 -3.09 17.33 2.33
CA GLN A 127 -3.50 17.49 3.72
C GLN A 127 -2.71 18.63 4.39
N GLU A 128 -1.39 18.69 4.17
CA GLU A 128 -0.56 19.75 4.74
C GLU A 128 -0.97 21.14 4.20
N ILE A 129 -1.17 21.27 2.88
CA ILE A 129 -1.67 22.51 2.25
C ILE A 129 -3.01 22.92 2.87
N LYS A 130 -3.96 21.99 3.00
CA LYS A 130 -5.27 22.29 3.60
C LYS A 130 -5.17 22.68 5.06
N SER A 131 -4.32 22.01 5.83
CA SER A 131 -4.08 22.29 7.25
C SER A 131 -3.52 23.71 7.43
N ARG A 132 -2.49 24.05 6.66
CA ARG A 132 -1.86 25.37 6.63
C ARG A 132 -2.83 26.47 6.22
N ALA A 133 -3.63 26.26 5.18
CA ALA A 133 -4.65 27.21 4.74
C ALA A 133 -5.68 27.50 5.84
N LYS A 134 -6.14 26.47 6.58
CA LYS A 134 -7.05 26.65 7.73
C LYS A 134 -6.41 27.44 8.87
N ALA A 135 -5.09 27.32 9.04
CA ALA A 135 -4.32 28.05 10.04
C ALA A 135 -3.79 29.42 9.55
N SER A 136 -4.20 29.87 8.35
CA SER A 136 -3.68 31.08 7.70
C SER A 136 -2.15 31.15 7.64
N ARG A 137 -1.51 29.97 7.50
CA ARG A 137 -0.05 29.82 7.41
C ARG A 137 0.33 29.48 5.98
N THR A 138 1.28 30.18 5.40
CA THR A 138 1.87 29.81 4.10
C THR A 138 3.09 28.90 4.29
N PHE A 139 3.58 28.30 3.20
CA PHE A 139 4.93 27.73 3.19
C PHE A 139 5.94 28.87 3.16
N ARG A 140 7.01 28.76 3.95
CA ARG A 140 8.20 29.60 3.79
C ARG A 140 8.91 29.19 2.51
N GLU A 141 9.68 30.11 1.93
CA GLU A 141 10.38 29.89 0.67
C GLU A 141 11.27 28.63 0.70
N HIS A 142 12.07 28.44 1.74
CA HIS A 142 12.91 27.25 1.86
C HIS A 142 12.11 25.94 2.03
N GLU A 143 10.94 25.98 2.66
CA GLU A 143 10.06 24.80 2.77
C GLU A 143 9.50 24.46 1.37
N ALA A 144 9.07 25.49 0.64
CA ALA A 144 8.58 25.31 -0.72
C ALA A 144 9.68 24.80 -1.66
N GLY A 145 10.89 25.34 -1.54
CA GLY A 145 12.05 24.94 -2.33
C GLY A 145 12.54 23.52 -2.02
N LEU A 146 12.25 22.97 -0.84
CA LEU A 146 12.55 21.57 -0.52
C LEU A 146 11.45 20.60 -1.01
N LEU A 147 10.20 21.04 -1.02
CA LEU A 147 9.04 20.17 -1.26
C LEU A 147 8.59 20.13 -2.72
N PHE A 148 8.82 21.20 -3.48
CA PHE A 148 8.22 21.39 -4.82
C PHE A 148 9.24 21.63 -5.94
N ILE A 149 10.53 21.82 -5.63
CA ILE A 149 11.59 22.17 -6.59
C ILE A 149 12.74 21.17 -6.42
#